data_AF-A0AA45MHH7-F1
#
_entry.id   AF-A0AA45MHH7-F1
#
_cell.length_a   1.000
_cell.length_b   1.000
_cell.length_c   1.000
_cell.angle_alpha   90.00
_cell.angle_beta   90.00
_cell.angle_gamma   90.00
#
_symmetry.space_group_name_H-M   'P 1'
#
loop_
_entity.id
_entity.type
_entity.pdbx_description
1 polymer ?
#
loop_
_entity_poly.entity_id
_entity_poly.type
_entity_poly.pdbx_seq_one_letter_code
_entity_poly.pdbx_strand_id
1 'polypeptide(L)' 'NTSLRAALYMPSLVARRHNPILRQFAERLAATGMAQKAVIGAVMHKLAHLIYGVIHNDKPFDPNYLSKGLAIQDGI' A
#
# COMPACT_ATOMS: atom_id res chain seq x y z
N ASN A 1 2.50 -8.32 -18.02
CA ASN A 1 2.36 -6.90 -17.63
C ASN A 1 3.71 -6.36 -17.12
N THR A 2 4.67 -6.18 -18.03
CA THR A 2 6.08 -5.84 -17.71
C THR A 2 6.30 -4.34 -17.51
N SER A 3 5.63 -3.53 -18.32
CA SER A 3 5.68 -2.06 -18.27
C SER A 3 5.19 -1.52 -16.92
N LEU A 4 4.04 -2.00 -16.44
CA LEU A 4 3.50 -1.60 -15.13
C LEU A 4 4.42 -2.00 -13.98
N ARG A 5 5.07 -3.18 -14.09
CA ARG A 5 6.02 -3.63 -13.08
C ARG A 5 7.27 -2.74 -13.04
N ALA A 6 7.79 -2.35 -14.20
CA ALA A 6 8.92 -1.44 -14.28
C ALA A 6 8.56 -0.05 -13.72
N ALA A 7 7.40 0.48 -14.11
CA ALA A 7 6.92 1.79 -13.65
C ALA A 7 6.71 1.85 -12.13
N LEU A 8 6.18 0.79 -11.52
CA LEU A 8 5.88 0.77 -10.09
C LEU A 8 7.01 0.26 -9.20
N TYR A 9 8.11 -0.25 -9.76
CA TYR A 9 9.19 -0.82 -8.95
C TYR A 9 9.87 0.23 -8.06
N MET A 10 10.35 1.32 -8.64
CA MET A 10 10.99 2.43 -7.91
C MET A 10 10.01 3.12 -6.95
N PRO A 11 8.77 3.49 -7.36
CA PRO A 11 7.76 4.01 -6.45
C PRO A 11 7.50 3.09 -5.26
N SER A 12 7.47 1.78 -5.45
CA SER A 12 7.20 0.82 -4.36
C SER A 12 8.34 0.76 -3.35
N LEU A 13 9.58 0.87 -3.79
CA LEU A 13 10.74 0.94 -2.89
C LEU A 13 10.70 2.22 -2.02
N VAL A 14 10.39 3.37 -2.64
CA VAL A 14 10.25 4.65 -1.94
C VAL A 14 9.04 4.62 -1.00
N ALA A 15 7.90 4.13 -1.47
CA ALA A 15 6.68 4.04 -0.69
C ALA A 15 6.87 3.13 0.53
N ARG A 16 7.60 2.01 0.41
CA ARG A 16 7.96 1.18 1.57
C ARG A 16 8.78 1.93 2.63
N ARG A 17 9.60 2.92 2.24
CA ARG A 17 10.43 3.70 3.17
C ARG A 17 9.64 4.81 3.86
N HIS A 18 8.79 5.51 3.12
CA HIS A 18 8.12 6.72 3.59
C HIS A 18 6.67 6.51 4.05
N ASN A 19 5.97 5.52 3.51
CA ASN A 19 4.59 5.23 3.87
C ASN A 19 4.55 4.17 4.97
N PRO A 20 4.16 4.51 6.21
CA PRO A 20 4.17 3.59 7.34
C PRO A 20 3.24 2.37 7.12
N ILE A 21 2.14 2.53 6.39
CA ILE A 21 1.21 1.43 6.06
C ILE A 21 1.91 0.38 5.20
N LEU A 22 2.60 0.83 4.14
CA LEU A 22 3.29 -0.06 3.23
C LEU A 22 4.57 -0.63 3.86
N ARG A 23 5.22 0.11 4.76
CA ARG A 23 6.35 -0.38 5.55
C ARG A 23 5.91 -1.55 6.43
N GLN A 24 4.90 -1.35 7.27
CA GLN A 24 4.39 -2.39 8.17
C GLN A 24 3.85 -3.60 7.39
N PHE A 25 3.18 -3.36 6.27
CA PHE A 25 2.75 -4.44 5.37
C PHE A 25 3.96 -5.25 4.86
N ALA A 26 4.99 -4.58 4.33
CA ALA A 26 6.17 -5.25 3.82
C ALA A 26 6.94 -6.02 4.91
N GLU A 27 7.09 -5.44 6.10
CA GLU A 27 7.73 -6.08 7.26
C GLU A 27 6.98 -7.35 7.68
N ARG A 28 5.65 -7.30 7.72
CA ARG A 28 4.82 -8.47 8.03
C ARG A 28 5.02 -9.59 7.01
N LEU A 29 5.03 -9.28 5.71
CA LEU A 29 5.27 -10.30 4.68
C LEU A 29 6.72 -10.82 4.70
N ALA A 30 7.70 -9.97 5.04
CA ALA A 30 9.08 -10.43 5.21
C ALA A 30 9.21 -11.40 6.40
N ALA A 31 8.49 -11.12 7.50
CA ALA A 31 8.48 -11.96 8.69
C ALA A 31 7.87 -13.35 8.45
N THR A 32 6.97 -13.51 7.46
CA THR A 32 6.44 -14.83 7.07
C THR A 32 7.42 -15.67 6.24
N GLY A 33 8.66 -15.20 6.04
CA GLY A 33 9.68 -15.92 5.27
C GLY A 33 9.55 -15.77 3.75
N MET A 34 8.75 -14.81 3.26
CA MET A 34 8.63 -14.57 1.82
C MET A 34 9.92 -13.99 1.23
N ALA A 35 10.25 -14.42 0.00
CA ALA A 35 11.35 -13.85 -0.75
C ALA A 35 11.19 -12.33 -0.93
N GLN A 36 12.28 -11.57 -0.78
CA GLN A 36 12.24 -10.10 -0.83
C GLN A 36 11.61 -9.56 -2.12
N LYS A 37 11.86 -10.21 -3.27
CA LYS A 37 11.23 -9.85 -4.56
C LYS A 37 9.71 -10.06 -4.55
N ALA A 38 9.22 -11.09 -3.86
CA ALA A 38 7.79 -11.33 -3.69
C ALA A 38 7.15 -10.25 -2.81
N VAL A 39 7.83 -9.84 -1.73
CA VAL A 39 7.40 -8.73 -0.88
C VAL A 39 7.26 -7.43 -1.68
N ILE A 40 8.26 -7.09 -2.50
CA ILE A 40 8.18 -5.90 -3.38
C ILE A 40 7.01 -6.02 -4.36
N GLY A 41 6.80 -7.20 -4.95
CA GLY A 41 5.63 -7.44 -5.81
C GLY A 41 4.29 -7.20 -5.10
N ALA A 42 4.17 -7.63 -3.85
CA ALA A 42 2.98 -7.39 -3.04
C ALA A 42 2.81 -5.91 -2.70
N VAL A 43 3.89 -5.20 -2.38
CA VAL A 43 3.88 -3.73 -2.15
C VAL A 43 3.44 -3.00 -3.42
N MET A 44 3.91 -3.39 -4.59
CA MET A 44 3.50 -2.79 -5.87
C MET A 44 1.99 -2.93 -6.10
N HIS A 45 1.45 -4.12 -5.84
CA HIS A 45 0.02 -4.36 -5.97
C HIS A 45 -0.79 -3.50 -4.98
N LYS A 46 -0.37 -3.44 -3.72
CA LYS A 46 -1.01 -2.61 -2.70
C LYS A 46 -0.94 -1.12 -3.05
N LEU A 47 0.20 -0.66 -3.57
CA LEU A 47 0.40 0.73 -4.00
C LEU A 47 -0.51 1.10 -5.18
N ALA A 48 -0.66 0.22 -6.18
CA ALA A 48 -1.57 0.44 -7.30
C ALA A 48 -3.02 0.62 -6.81
N HIS A 49 -3.46 -0.18 -5.84
CA HIS A 49 -4.77 -0.04 -5.23
C HIS A 49 -4.95 1.29 -4.48
N LEU A 50 -3.92 1.76 -3.77
CA LEU A 50 -3.99 3.07 -3.11
C LEU A 50 -4.11 4.21 -4.12
N ILE A 51 -3.32 4.18 -5.19
CA ILE A 51 -3.39 5.17 -6.27
C ILE A 51 -4.77 5.16 -6.92
N TYR A 52 -5.29 3.97 -7.25
CA TYR A 52 -6.63 3.82 -7.79
C TYR A 52 -7.71 4.36 -6.84
N GLY A 53 -7.61 4.07 -5.54
CA GLY A 53 -8.54 4.57 -4.53
C GLY A 53 -8.58 6.10 -4.45
N VAL A 54 -7.42 6.76 -4.50
CA VAL A 54 -7.32 8.23 -4.49
C VAL A 54 -7.97 8.84 -5.73
N ILE A 55 -7.65 8.31 -6.91
CA ILE A 55 -8.16 8.82 -8.20
C ILE A 55 -9.67 8.57 -8.31
N HIS A 56 -10.13 7.37 -7.94
CA HIS A 56 -11.53 6.98 -8.14
C HIS A 56 -12.49 7.68 -7.17
N ASN A 57 -12.04 7.93 -5.93
CA ASN A 57 -12.88 8.57 -4.91
C ASN A 57 -12.70 10.09 -4.85
N ASP A 58 -11.81 10.66 -5.66
CA ASP A 58 -11.42 12.08 -5.66
C ASP A 58 -11.11 12.60 -4.24
N LYS A 59 -10.42 11.75 -3.46
CA LYS A 59 -10.05 12.04 -2.07
C LYS A 59 -8.55 11.90 -1.91
N PRO A 60 -7.87 12.91 -1.33
CA PRO A 60 -6.44 12.80 -1.02
C PRO A 60 -6.15 11.56 -0.19
N PHE A 61 -4.94 11.00 -0.37
CA PHE A 61 -4.48 9.87 0.43
C PHE A 61 -4.46 10.24 1.92
N ASP A 62 -5.22 9.48 2.72
CA ASP A 62 -5.27 9.60 4.17
C ASP A 62 -4.72 8.31 4.80
N PRO A 63 -3.57 8.35 5.50
CA PRO A 63 -3.02 7.18 6.21
C PRO A 63 -3.97 6.59 7.25
N ASN A 64 -4.92 7.38 7.76
CA ASN A 64 -5.88 7.00 8.79
C ASN A 64 -7.28 6.74 8.20
N TYR A 65 -7.39 6.51 6.88
CA TYR A 65 -8.68 6.30 6.23
C TYR A 65 -9.49 5.14 6.86
N LEU A 66 -8.81 4.05 7.24
CA LEU A 66 -9.48 2.88 7.83
C LEU A 66 -9.98 3.12 9.25
N SER A 67 -9.27 3.91 10.06
CA SER A 67 -9.71 4.22 11.43
C SER A 67 -10.92 5.16 11.43
N LYS A 68 -11.02 6.06 10.43
CA LYS A 68 -12.20 6.92 10.26
C LYS A 68 -13.47 6.14 9.91
N GLY A 69 -13.35 5.04 9.15
CA GLY A 69 -14.49 4.17 8.84
C GLY A 69 -15.00 3.38 10.05
N LEU A 70 -14.10 2.91 10.90
CA LEU A 70 -14.44 2.21 12.16
C LEU A 70 -15.21 3.12 13.13
N ALA A 71 -14.81 4.38 13.26
CA ALA A 71 -15.53 5.35 14.08
C ALA A 71 -16.98 5.61 13.63
N ILE A 72 -17.31 5.42 12.35
CA ILE A 72 -18.67 5.55 11.82
C ILE A 72 -19.48 4.26 12.05
N GLN A 73 -18.82 3.09 12.07
CA GLN A 73 -19.47 1.80 12.32
C GLN A 73 -19.82 1.56 13.80
N ASP A 74 -19.02 2.11 14.72
CA ASP A 74 -19.21 1.92 16.17
C ASP A 74 -20.27 2.84 16.82
N GLY A 75 -20.99 3.65 16.05
CA GLY A 75 -22.22 4.32 16.52
C GLY A 75 -22.04 5.20 17.76
N ILE A 76 -21.47 6.40 17.58
CA ILE A 76 -21.87 7.59 18.34
C ILE A 76 -22.39 8.62 17.33
#